data_AF-A0A6C0EB58-F1
#
_entry.id   AF-A0A6C0EB58-F1
#
_cell.length_a   1.000
_cell.length_b   1.000
_cell.length_c   1.000
_cell.angle_alpha   90.00
_cell.angle_beta   90.00
_cell.angle_gamma   90.00
#
_symmetry.space_group_name_H-M   'P 1'
#
loop_
_entity.id
_entity.type
_entity.pdbx_description
1 polymer ?
#
loop_
_entity_poly.entity_id
_entity_poly.type
_entity_poly.pdbx_seq_one_letter_code
_entity_poly.pdbx_strand_id
1 'polypeptide(L)'
;MIIPTLTKLIVANTNNIKQISCVFFKMDNPYRDFSKYEKHLQNFCSYVNKLQNHDICIYVDDSTKDNEIVKSMTEQYNNINIIYYNCEEYKHNGFHNGVFGTLIRFYSLFINDERYKYQWISDVDMTQNYFTTNEEEMMDKNNVDFCFMRYIHYFTQWVNPSMPASIIGNFIISKITFDRSLLDNYIDELYHAFYKNKDGSLNDMIKKLQTKTQYKYKSENKELPYGIDELFLNYYVFPYVIKNKIRYGMRTELFGSAFTRYARAFGKPNKQEYRIAKELLKREEELYYNEYKDKDKLKKYVEDLDIFLHKFKNKIDDEFDYGLKKFDKHKEQFKSSHNIFTIGKLKSRI
;
A
#
# COMPACT_ATOMS: atom_id res chain seq x y z
N MET A 1 1.10 -13.99 23.45
CA MET A 1 1.22 -12.68 22.79
C MET A 1 2.52 -12.69 22.01
N ILE A 2 2.41 -12.75 20.69
CA ILE A 2 3.55 -12.75 19.78
C ILE A 2 3.82 -11.30 19.40
N ILE A 3 4.98 -10.78 19.79
CA ILE A 3 5.34 -9.38 19.58
C ILE A 3 6.60 -9.35 18.72
N PRO A 4 6.57 -8.69 17.55
CA PRO A 4 7.79 -8.43 16.80
C PRO A 4 8.79 -7.67 17.67
N THR A 5 9.99 -8.24 17.80
CA THR A 5 11.11 -7.53 18.42
C THR A 5 11.64 -6.52 17.43
N LEU A 6 11.71 -5.25 17.84
CA LEU A 6 12.29 -4.19 17.03
C LEU A 6 13.58 -3.70 17.65
N THR A 7 14.64 -3.69 16.85
CA THR A 7 15.93 -3.11 17.20
C THR A 7 16.24 -2.00 16.23
N LYS A 8 16.35 -0.77 16.73
CA LYS A 8 16.76 0.36 15.90
C LYS A 8 18.24 0.22 15.57
N LEU A 9 18.56 0.10 14.28
CA LEU A 9 19.95 -0.07 13.82
C LEU A 9 20.62 1.28 13.57
N ILE A 10 19.88 2.23 12.98
CA ILE A 10 20.39 3.55 12.61
C ILE A 10 19.35 4.61 12.97
N VAL A 11 19.81 5.72 13.58
CA VAL A 11 18.97 6.87 13.95
C VAL A 11 19.45 8.10 13.18
N ALA A 12 18.58 8.61 12.30
CA ALA A 12 18.69 9.95 11.78
C ALA A 12 18.33 10.96 12.89
N ASN A 13 19.18 11.95 13.14
CA ASN A 13 18.87 13.05 14.04
C ASN A 13 18.42 14.27 13.22
N THR A 14 17.11 14.37 12.98
CA THR A 14 16.52 15.41 12.14
C THR A 14 15.42 16.16 12.89
N ASN A 15 15.14 17.39 12.45
CA ASN A 15 13.97 18.17 12.88
C ASN A 15 12.76 17.90 11.96
N ASN A 16 12.74 16.75 11.28
CA ASN A 16 11.71 16.42 10.31
C ASN A 16 10.41 16.06 11.04
N ILE A 17 9.30 16.65 10.59
CA ILE A 17 7.98 16.46 11.22
C ILE A 17 7.16 15.36 10.53
N LYS A 18 7.74 14.64 9.58
CA LYS A 18 7.07 13.62 8.77
C LYS A 18 7.92 12.36 8.73
N GLN A 19 7.29 11.21 8.79
CA GLN A 19 7.94 9.91 8.62
C GLN A 19 7.24 9.12 7.52
N ILE A 20 8.02 8.51 6.62
CA ILE A 20 7.52 7.52 5.66
C ILE A 20 8.04 6.14 6.05
N SER A 21 7.13 5.25 6.37
CA SER A 21 7.40 3.88 6.78
C SER A 21 7.19 2.91 5.62
N CYS A 22 8.18 2.08 5.36
CA CYS A 22 8.10 1.00 4.39
C CYS A 22 8.87 -0.23 4.90
N VAL A 23 8.62 -1.39 4.30
CA VAL A 23 9.33 -2.62 4.62
C VAL A 23 10.12 -3.11 3.42
N PHE A 24 11.28 -3.71 3.67
CA PHE A 24 12.12 -4.34 2.69
C PHE A 24 12.56 -5.71 3.21
N PHE A 25 12.10 -6.80 2.58
CA PHE A 25 12.38 -8.17 2.99
C PHE A 25 12.30 -9.13 1.79
N LYS A 26 12.93 -10.30 1.89
CA LYS A 26 12.83 -11.39 0.91
C LYS A 26 11.88 -12.47 1.43
N MET A 27 11.12 -13.06 0.53
CA MET A 27 10.36 -14.29 0.79
C MET A 27 11.25 -15.50 0.46
N ASP A 28 11.03 -16.64 1.12
CA ASP A 28 11.69 -17.92 0.83
C ASP A 28 11.42 -18.34 -0.63
N ASN A 29 10.15 -18.21 -1.07
CA ASN A 29 9.69 -18.53 -2.41
C ASN A 29 9.23 -17.27 -3.18
N PRO A 30 10.16 -16.45 -3.71
CA PRO A 30 9.79 -15.23 -4.40
C PRO A 30 9.20 -15.52 -5.78
N TYR A 31 8.04 -14.92 -6.07
CA TYR A 31 7.43 -14.97 -7.42
C TYR A 31 8.07 -13.97 -8.41
N ARG A 32 8.91 -13.06 -7.93
CA ARG A 32 9.57 -12.00 -8.71
C ARG A 32 11.05 -11.93 -8.36
N ASP A 33 11.85 -11.50 -9.33
CA ASP A 33 13.25 -11.17 -9.12
C ASP A 33 13.40 -10.05 -8.06
N PHE A 34 14.19 -10.32 -7.03
CA PHE A 34 14.44 -9.40 -5.93
C PHE A 34 15.23 -8.15 -6.37
N SER A 35 16.04 -8.25 -7.43
CA SER A 35 16.79 -7.10 -7.97
C SER A 35 15.87 -5.94 -8.39
N LYS A 36 14.64 -6.26 -8.81
CA LYS A 36 13.61 -5.25 -9.11
C LYS A 36 13.25 -4.46 -7.85
N TYR A 37 13.08 -5.13 -6.71
CA TYR A 37 12.77 -4.49 -5.43
C TYR A 37 13.95 -3.65 -4.92
N GLU A 38 15.18 -4.09 -5.10
CA GLU A 38 16.39 -3.29 -4.80
C GLU A 38 16.41 -1.98 -5.59
N LYS A 39 16.14 -2.05 -6.90
CA LYS A 39 16.00 -0.86 -7.75
C LYS A 39 14.85 0.05 -7.31
N HIS A 40 13.72 -0.53 -6.89
CA HIS A 40 12.61 0.24 -6.35
C HIS A 40 13.00 0.97 -5.06
N LEU A 41 13.68 0.31 -4.14
CA LEU A 41 14.19 0.92 -2.91
C LEU A 41 15.13 2.09 -3.19
N GLN A 42 16.10 1.93 -4.10
CA GLN A 42 17.01 3.02 -4.49
C GLN A 42 16.25 4.23 -5.04
N ASN A 43 15.29 3.99 -5.94
CA ASN A 43 14.47 5.04 -6.52
C ASN A 43 13.60 5.74 -5.48
N PHE A 44 13.01 4.97 -4.57
CA PHE A 44 12.20 5.46 -3.46
C PHE A 44 13.02 6.35 -2.53
N CYS A 45 14.17 5.88 -2.05
CA CYS A 45 15.06 6.66 -1.18
C CYS A 45 15.56 7.93 -1.87
N SER A 46 16.02 7.82 -3.13
CA SER A 46 16.47 8.97 -3.91
C SER A 46 15.37 10.02 -4.13
N TYR A 47 14.13 9.57 -4.31
CA TYR A 47 13.00 10.46 -4.48
C TYR A 47 12.57 11.10 -3.16
N VAL A 48 12.36 10.32 -2.10
CA VAL A 48 11.90 10.85 -0.80
C VAL A 48 12.94 11.76 -0.16
N ASN A 49 14.24 11.53 -0.39
CA ASN A 49 15.29 12.45 0.07
C ASN A 49 15.20 13.85 -0.58
N LYS A 50 14.52 13.99 -1.73
CA LYS A 50 14.24 15.30 -2.33
C LYS A 50 13.03 16.00 -1.71
N LEU A 51 12.23 15.27 -0.93
CA LEU A 51 11.13 15.85 -0.18
C LEU A 51 11.67 16.48 1.09
N GLN A 52 11.38 17.77 1.28
CA GLN A 52 11.75 18.46 2.52
C GLN A 52 10.97 17.89 3.70
N ASN A 53 11.60 17.85 4.87
CA ASN A 53 10.99 17.52 6.15
C ASN A 53 10.47 16.08 6.32
N HIS A 54 11.02 15.11 5.58
CA HIS A 54 10.67 13.69 5.70
C HIS A 54 11.85 12.87 6.22
N ASP A 55 11.58 12.07 7.25
CA ASP A 55 12.39 10.89 7.56
C ASP A 55 11.84 9.67 6.82
N ILE A 56 12.73 8.77 6.43
CA ILE A 56 12.39 7.44 5.93
C ILE A 56 12.67 6.45 7.04
N CYS A 57 11.72 5.54 7.29
CA CYS A 57 11.89 4.41 8.18
C CYS A 57 11.72 3.12 7.37
N ILE A 58 12.84 2.41 7.16
CA ILE A 58 12.86 1.15 6.43
C ILE A 58 12.96 0.02 7.45
N TYR A 59 11.92 -0.81 7.51
CA TYR A 59 11.92 -2.03 8.30
C TYR A 59 12.58 -3.16 7.52
N VAL A 60 13.58 -3.81 8.10
CA VAL A 60 14.35 -4.90 7.49
C VAL A 60 14.38 -6.13 8.40
N ASP A 61 14.48 -7.32 7.82
CA ASP A 61 14.67 -8.57 8.55
C ASP A 61 16.03 -9.22 8.26
N ASP A 62 16.25 -10.44 8.76
CA ASP A 62 17.49 -11.18 8.53
C ASP A 62 17.85 -11.37 7.05
N SER A 63 16.85 -11.43 6.17
CA SER A 63 17.07 -11.64 4.74
C SER A 63 17.65 -10.42 4.02
N THR A 64 17.57 -9.24 4.64
CA THR A 64 17.88 -7.95 4.01
C THR A 64 18.66 -6.97 4.88
N LYS A 65 18.82 -7.22 6.19
CA LYS A 65 19.55 -6.33 7.11
C LYS A 65 21.00 -6.04 6.67
N ASP A 66 21.63 -7.01 6.01
CA ASP A 66 23.01 -6.91 5.55
C ASP A 66 23.15 -6.53 4.07
N ASN A 67 22.03 -6.24 3.40
CA ASN A 67 22.00 -5.92 1.97
C ASN A 67 22.79 -4.62 1.67
N GLU A 68 23.66 -4.68 0.66
CA GLU A 68 24.54 -3.56 0.27
C GLU A 68 23.74 -2.32 -0.19
N ILE A 69 22.58 -2.51 -0.81
CA ILE A 69 21.72 -1.40 -1.20
C ILE A 69 21.19 -0.68 0.04
N VAL A 70 20.72 -1.41 1.05
CA VAL A 70 20.27 -0.80 2.31
C VAL A 70 21.39 0.00 2.97
N LYS A 71 22.59 -0.59 3.08
CA LYS A 71 23.79 0.06 3.64
C LYS A 71 24.14 1.34 2.87
N SER A 72 24.25 1.27 1.54
CA SER A 72 24.57 2.42 0.70
C SER A 72 23.54 3.55 0.80
N MET A 73 22.23 3.24 0.91
CA MET A 73 21.20 4.27 1.10
C MET A 73 21.36 5.00 2.44
N THR A 74 21.74 4.29 3.51
CA THR A 74 21.93 4.90 4.84
C THR A 74 23.20 5.75 4.94
N GLU A 75 24.24 5.39 4.20
CA GLU A 75 25.47 6.19 4.09
C GLU A 75 25.24 7.44 3.24
N GLN A 76 24.42 7.33 2.19
CA GLN A 76 24.15 8.42 1.25
C GLN A 76 23.16 9.45 1.81
N TYR A 77 22.18 9.03 2.60
CA TYR A 77 21.05 9.88 3.01
C TYR A 77 20.88 9.90 4.53
N ASN A 78 20.99 11.10 5.11
CA ASN A 78 20.98 11.32 6.56
C ASN A 78 19.59 11.22 7.22
N ASN A 79 18.51 11.19 6.43
CA ASN A 79 17.13 11.11 6.90
C ASN A 79 16.58 9.67 6.85
N ILE A 80 17.42 8.67 6.59
CA ILE A 80 17.03 7.27 6.55
C ILE A 80 17.34 6.59 7.87
N ASN A 81 16.31 5.98 8.46
CA ASN A 81 16.37 5.14 9.63
C ASN A 81 16.14 3.69 9.23
N ILE A 82 17.00 2.78 9.69
CA ILE A 82 16.82 1.34 9.53
C ILE A 82 16.37 0.76 10.87
N ILE A 83 15.25 0.04 10.84
CA ILE A 83 14.76 -0.72 11.98
C ILE A 83 14.80 -2.19 11.61
N TYR A 84 15.60 -2.95 12.36
CA TYR A 84 15.57 -4.40 12.27
C TYR A 84 14.33 -4.90 13.01
N TYR A 85 13.57 -5.78 12.36
CA TYR A 85 12.48 -6.50 13.00
C TYR A 85 12.74 -8.00 12.99
N ASN A 86 12.28 -8.65 14.04
CA ASN A 86 12.34 -10.09 14.18
C ASN A 86 11.05 -10.65 14.78
N CYS A 87 10.48 -11.66 14.13
CA CYS A 87 9.33 -12.41 14.62
C CYS A 87 9.59 -13.91 14.40
N GLU A 88 10.31 -14.55 15.33
CA GLU A 88 10.79 -15.93 15.21
C GLU A 88 9.64 -16.93 14.99
N GLU A 89 8.50 -16.70 15.60
CA GLU A 89 7.30 -17.54 15.47
C GLU A 89 6.75 -17.59 14.04
N TYR A 90 7.12 -16.61 13.21
CA TYR A 90 6.72 -16.51 11.81
C TYR A 90 7.85 -16.84 10.84
N LYS A 91 8.99 -17.36 11.32
CA LYS A 91 10.10 -17.74 10.45
C LYS A 91 10.08 -19.21 10.06
N HIS A 92 10.47 -19.47 8.82
CA HIS A 92 10.75 -20.79 8.29
C HIS A 92 11.99 -20.68 7.39
N ASN A 93 12.97 -21.58 7.55
CA ASN A 93 14.23 -21.55 6.81
C ASN A 93 14.99 -20.21 6.85
N GLY A 94 14.86 -19.43 7.94
CA GLY A 94 15.52 -18.13 8.07
C GLY A 94 14.79 -16.96 7.37
N PHE A 95 13.63 -17.19 6.76
CA PHE A 95 12.78 -16.16 6.16
C PHE A 95 11.47 -16.05 6.93
N HIS A 96 10.89 -14.85 6.99
CA HIS A 96 9.51 -14.72 7.45
C HIS A 96 8.55 -15.37 6.44
N ASN A 97 7.52 -16.04 6.94
CA ASN A 97 6.60 -16.83 6.15
C ASN A 97 5.74 -15.96 5.23
N GLY A 98 5.78 -16.26 3.93
CA GLY A 98 5.00 -15.56 2.91
C GLY A 98 5.18 -14.04 2.99
N VAL A 99 4.07 -13.31 2.99
CA VAL A 99 4.08 -11.84 3.00
C VAL A 99 4.01 -11.23 4.41
N PHE A 100 4.28 -11.96 5.50
CA PHE A 100 4.17 -11.45 6.87
C PHE A 100 4.83 -10.06 7.07
N GLY A 101 6.00 -9.86 6.47
CA GLY A 101 6.74 -8.59 6.55
C GLY A 101 5.92 -7.37 6.13
N THR A 102 4.93 -7.52 5.25
CA THR A 102 4.06 -6.41 4.81
C THR A 102 3.24 -5.80 5.94
N LEU A 103 3.07 -6.48 7.08
CA LEU A 103 2.41 -5.93 8.25
C LEU A 103 3.30 -4.97 9.03
N ILE A 104 4.62 -5.18 9.00
CA ILE A 104 5.57 -4.45 9.84
C ILE A 104 5.66 -2.98 9.45
N ARG A 105 5.43 -2.64 8.18
CA ARG A 105 5.39 -1.23 7.75
C ARG A 105 4.35 -0.39 8.48
N PHE A 106 3.27 -1.00 9.01
CA PHE A 106 2.24 -0.27 9.78
C PHE A 106 2.65 0.02 11.22
N TYR A 107 3.79 -0.51 11.69
CA TYR A 107 4.17 -0.43 13.09
C TYR A 107 4.28 1.01 13.60
N SER A 108 4.72 1.95 12.76
CA SER A 108 4.78 3.37 13.11
C SER A 108 3.43 3.94 13.55
N LEU A 109 2.33 3.48 12.96
CA LEU A 109 0.96 3.88 13.32
C LEU A 109 0.62 3.59 14.80
N PHE A 110 1.39 2.73 15.47
CA PHE A 110 1.17 2.29 16.84
C PHE A 110 2.29 2.73 17.79
N ILE A 111 3.31 3.46 17.31
CA ILE A 111 4.30 4.11 18.15
C ILE A 111 3.90 5.58 18.31
N ASN A 112 3.88 6.06 19.55
CA ASN A 112 3.80 7.48 19.81
C ASN A 112 5.21 8.09 19.71
N ASP A 113 5.55 8.64 18.55
CA ASP A 113 6.74 9.46 18.35
C ASP A 113 6.31 10.91 18.11
N GLU A 114 6.34 11.71 19.17
CA GLU A 114 5.86 13.09 19.18
C GLU A 114 6.60 14.03 18.21
N ARG A 115 7.73 13.58 17.66
CA ARG A 115 8.48 14.33 16.63
C ARG A 115 7.71 14.40 15.31
N TYR A 116 6.89 13.39 15.01
CA TYR A 116 6.21 13.29 13.72
C TYR A 116 4.75 13.74 13.81
N LYS A 117 4.43 14.83 13.10
CA LYS A 117 3.05 15.26 12.85
C LYS A 117 2.34 14.32 11.87
N TYR A 118 3.09 13.75 10.93
CA TYR A 118 2.55 12.89 9.85
C TYR A 118 3.31 11.57 9.77
N GLN A 119 2.56 10.47 9.74
CA GLN A 119 3.07 9.13 9.51
C GLN A 119 2.49 8.58 8.21
N TRP A 120 3.36 8.39 7.24
CA TRP A 120 3.04 7.81 5.94
C TRP A 120 3.38 6.33 5.94
N ILE A 121 2.51 5.52 5.36
CA ILE A 121 2.77 4.10 5.07
C ILE A 121 2.77 3.89 3.57
N SER A 122 3.80 3.22 3.07
CA SER A 122 3.99 3.01 1.64
C SER A 122 4.66 1.69 1.32
N ASP A 123 4.40 1.17 0.12
CA ASP A 123 5.30 0.24 -0.55
C ASP A 123 6.56 0.95 -1.05
N VAL A 124 7.64 0.19 -1.25
CA VAL A 124 8.91 0.69 -1.82
C VAL A 124 8.84 0.91 -3.33
N ASP A 125 7.85 0.34 -4.02
CA ASP A 125 7.67 0.46 -5.48
C ASP A 125 6.75 1.63 -5.90
N MET A 126 6.36 2.47 -4.95
CA MET A 126 5.50 3.62 -5.20
C MET A 126 6.22 4.70 -6.01
N THR A 127 5.50 5.24 -7.00
CA THR A 127 6.05 6.30 -7.87
C THR A 127 6.09 7.66 -7.16
N GLN A 128 6.94 8.57 -7.66
CA GLN A 128 7.06 9.94 -7.17
C GLN A 128 5.75 10.73 -7.08
N ASN A 129 4.73 10.38 -7.86
CA ASN A 129 3.45 11.11 -7.85
C ASN A 129 2.56 10.75 -6.63
N TYR A 130 3.00 9.83 -5.78
CA TYR A 130 2.26 9.46 -4.57
C TYR A 130 2.54 10.38 -3.39
N PHE A 131 3.73 10.98 -3.31
CA PHE A 131 4.13 11.77 -2.15
C PHE A 131 4.04 13.27 -2.44
N THR A 132 2.82 13.73 -2.72
CA THR A 132 2.56 15.17 -2.85
C THR A 132 2.23 15.78 -1.49
N THR A 133 2.62 17.05 -1.25
CA THR A 133 2.25 17.77 -0.02
C THR A 133 0.76 18.10 0.05
N ASN A 134 0.06 17.98 -1.09
CA ASN A 134 -1.36 18.28 -1.23
C ASN A 134 -2.20 17.49 -0.22
N GLU A 135 -1.93 16.21 0.02
CA GLU A 135 -2.74 15.40 0.92
C GLU A 135 -2.65 15.90 2.38
N GLU A 136 -1.46 16.31 2.81
CA GLU A 136 -1.24 16.83 4.17
C GLU A 136 -1.91 18.18 4.36
N GLU A 137 -1.78 19.08 3.38
CA GLU A 137 -2.47 20.37 3.35
C GLU A 137 -3.99 20.19 3.36
N MET A 138 -4.49 19.23 2.59
CA MET A 138 -5.91 18.87 2.60
C MET A 138 -6.34 18.30 3.95
N MET A 139 -5.50 17.47 4.59
CA MET A 139 -5.80 16.95 5.91
C MET A 139 -5.85 18.07 6.96
N ASP A 140 -4.91 19.02 6.94
CA ASP A 140 -4.91 20.18 7.84
C ASP A 140 -6.14 21.06 7.60
N LYS A 141 -6.39 21.45 6.34
CA LYS A 141 -7.52 22.32 5.97
C LYS A 141 -8.88 21.73 6.35
N ASN A 142 -9.04 20.42 6.23
CA ASN A 142 -10.32 19.75 6.48
C ASN A 142 -10.38 19.07 7.84
N ASN A 143 -9.35 19.25 8.67
CA ASN A 143 -9.25 18.66 10.00
C ASN A 143 -9.48 17.13 9.96
N VAL A 144 -8.75 16.47 9.05
CA VAL A 144 -8.70 15.02 8.89
C VAL A 144 -7.50 14.48 9.66
N ASP A 145 -7.73 13.39 10.38
CA ASP A 145 -6.76 12.74 11.26
C ASP A 145 -6.13 11.51 10.59
N PHE A 146 -6.87 10.84 9.70
CA PHE A 146 -6.44 9.62 9.01
C PHE A 146 -6.83 9.66 7.53
N CYS A 147 -5.88 9.46 6.62
CA CYS A 147 -6.13 9.45 5.19
C CYS A 147 -5.66 8.12 4.60
N PHE A 148 -6.43 7.57 3.67
CA PHE A 148 -6.07 6.36 2.95
C PHE A 148 -6.50 6.40 1.50
N MET A 149 -5.90 5.52 0.70
CA MET A 149 -6.28 5.33 -0.68
C MET A 149 -7.21 4.12 -0.86
N ARG A 150 -8.10 4.25 -1.85
CA ARG A 150 -8.79 3.12 -2.48
C ARG A 150 -8.68 3.23 -3.99
N TYR A 151 -8.79 2.11 -4.72
CA TYR A 151 -9.08 2.17 -6.15
C TYR A 151 -10.58 2.17 -6.41
N ILE A 152 -11.00 2.83 -7.49
CA ILE A 152 -12.41 2.88 -7.90
C ILE A 152 -13.00 1.48 -8.19
N HIS A 153 -12.20 0.55 -8.72
CA HIS A 153 -12.66 -0.82 -8.99
C HIS A 153 -12.89 -1.64 -7.70
N TYR A 154 -12.36 -1.20 -6.56
CA TYR A 154 -12.69 -1.75 -5.23
C TYR A 154 -13.90 -1.06 -4.60
N PHE A 155 -14.85 -0.61 -5.43
CA PHE A 155 -16.11 -0.07 -4.93
C PHE A 155 -16.90 -1.11 -4.14
N THR A 156 -16.90 -2.36 -4.62
CA THR A 156 -17.39 -3.48 -3.83
C THR A 156 -16.37 -3.77 -2.75
N GLN A 157 -16.82 -3.69 -1.50
CA GLN A 157 -16.04 -4.04 -0.33
C GLN A 157 -15.68 -5.52 -0.38
N TRP A 158 -14.50 -5.82 -0.91
CA TRP A 158 -14.07 -7.19 -1.19
C TRP A 158 -13.51 -7.88 0.06
N VAL A 159 -13.10 -7.09 1.05
CA VAL A 159 -12.57 -7.57 2.34
C VAL A 159 -13.67 -7.61 3.40
N ASN A 160 -14.26 -6.46 3.72
CA ASN A 160 -15.27 -6.32 4.79
C ASN A 160 -16.53 -5.60 4.28
N PRO A 161 -17.60 -6.34 3.90
CA PRO A 161 -18.85 -5.80 3.38
C PRO A 161 -19.67 -4.94 4.35
N SER A 162 -19.25 -4.82 5.62
CA SER A 162 -19.90 -3.96 6.60
C SER A 162 -19.32 -2.54 6.63
N MET A 163 -18.14 -2.33 6.01
CA MET A 163 -17.44 -1.05 6.06
C MET A 163 -17.85 -0.16 4.89
N PRO A 164 -17.88 1.18 5.03
CA PRO A 164 -18.29 2.07 3.93
C PRO A 164 -17.30 2.10 2.75
N ALA A 165 -16.08 1.61 2.95
CA ALA A 165 -15.01 1.55 1.95
C ALA A 165 -14.02 0.44 2.29
N SER A 166 -13.13 0.11 1.35
CA SER A 166 -11.97 -0.75 1.60
C SER A 166 -10.67 0.06 1.55
N ILE A 167 -9.84 -0.10 2.57
CA ILE A 167 -8.48 0.44 2.67
C ILE A 167 -7.53 -0.51 1.92
N ILE A 168 -6.53 0.06 1.28
CA ILE A 168 -5.43 -0.64 0.61
C ILE A 168 -4.13 -0.25 1.30
N GLY A 169 -3.20 -1.20 1.47
CA GLY A 169 -1.98 -0.99 2.27
C GLY A 169 -0.97 -0.01 1.67
N ASN A 170 -1.10 0.32 0.39
CA ASN A 170 -0.06 1.03 -0.37
C ASN A 170 0.03 2.54 -0.05
N PHE A 171 -1.02 3.15 0.49
CA PHE A 171 -1.02 4.59 0.81
C PHE A 171 -1.91 4.88 2.02
N ILE A 172 -1.25 5.29 3.11
CA ILE A 172 -1.89 5.74 4.33
C ILE A 172 -1.13 6.95 4.85
N ILE A 173 -1.83 7.97 5.37
CA ILE A 173 -1.26 9.08 6.12
C ILE A 173 -2.04 9.23 7.43
N SER A 174 -1.36 9.20 8.57
CA SER A 174 -1.97 9.39 9.89
C SER A 174 -1.35 10.58 10.63
N LYS A 175 -2.18 11.32 11.37
CA LYS A 175 -1.78 12.30 12.39
C LYS A 175 -1.95 11.77 13.81
N ILE A 176 -2.50 10.57 13.95
CA ILE A 176 -2.80 9.94 15.24
C ILE A 176 -2.03 8.64 15.37
N THR A 177 -1.75 8.29 16.62
CA THR A 177 -1.29 6.96 17.00
C THR A 177 -2.51 6.11 17.37
N PHE A 178 -2.56 4.89 16.84
CA PHE A 178 -3.59 3.91 17.14
C PHE A 178 -3.23 3.11 18.39
N ASP A 179 -4.26 2.53 19.03
CA ASP A 179 -4.06 1.59 20.13
C ASP A 179 -3.27 0.36 19.62
N ARG A 180 -2.13 0.11 20.26
CA ARG A 180 -1.21 -0.97 19.91
C ARG A 180 -1.87 -2.35 19.99
N SER A 181 -2.87 -2.52 20.85
CA SER A 181 -3.63 -3.77 20.97
C SER A 181 -4.30 -4.19 19.66
N LEU A 182 -4.58 -3.26 18.73
CA LEU A 182 -5.12 -3.62 17.40
C LEU A 182 -4.14 -4.50 16.62
N LEU A 183 -2.86 -4.12 16.57
CA LEU A 183 -1.83 -4.87 15.88
C LEU A 183 -1.52 -6.17 16.61
N ASP A 184 -1.38 -6.11 17.94
CA ASP A 184 -1.01 -7.28 18.74
C ASP A 184 -2.11 -8.35 18.71
N ASN A 185 -3.40 -7.97 18.80
CA ASN A 185 -4.52 -8.89 18.68
C ASN A 185 -4.56 -9.53 17.28
N TYR A 186 -4.32 -8.73 16.22
CA TYR A 186 -4.31 -9.27 14.87
C TYR A 186 -3.19 -10.28 14.64
N ILE A 187 -1.97 -9.99 15.12
CA ILE A 187 -0.84 -10.92 15.01
C ILE A 187 -1.15 -12.20 15.80
N ASP A 188 -1.65 -12.09 17.04
CA ASP A 188 -1.98 -13.27 17.85
C ASP A 188 -3.08 -14.13 17.19
N GLU A 189 -4.15 -13.51 16.68
CA GLU A 189 -5.19 -14.22 15.92
C GLU A 189 -4.67 -14.84 14.63
N LEU A 190 -3.80 -14.12 13.89
CA LEU A 190 -3.18 -14.61 12.67
C LEU A 190 -2.35 -15.86 12.95
N TYR A 191 -1.57 -15.86 14.03
CA TYR A 191 -0.79 -17.03 14.44
C TYR A 191 -1.67 -18.23 14.74
N HIS A 192 -2.74 -18.02 15.52
CA HIS A 192 -3.68 -19.08 15.87
C HIS A 192 -4.46 -19.62 14.67
N ALA A 193 -4.90 -18.75 13.78
CA ALA A 193 -5.59 -19.14 12.56
C ALA A 193 -4.69 -19.96 11.63
N PHE A 194 -3.45 -19.48 11.42
CA PHE A 194 -2.55 -20.05 10.43
C PHE A 194 -1.75 -21.26 10.92
N TYR A 195 -1.13 -21.17 12.10
CA TYR A 195 -0.22 -22.21 12.61
C TYR A 195 -0.88 -23.21 13.55
N LYS A 196 -1.96 -22.82 14.22
CA LYS A 196 -2.71 -23.72 15.13
C LYS A 196 -3.97 -24.28 14.49
N ASN A 197 -4.27 -23.94 13.24
CA ASN A 197 -5.49 -24.34 12.52
C ASN A 197 -6.75 -24.12 13.35
N LYS A 198 -6.80 -23.06 14.16
CA LYS A 198 -7.95 -22.77 14.99
C LYS A 198 -9.11 -22.33 14.08
N ASP A 199 -10.27 -22.94 14.25
CA ASP A 199 -11.48 -22.53 13.53
C ASP A 199 -11.87 -21.11 13.95
N GLY A 200 -12.29 -20.31 12.96
CA GLY A 200 -12.65 -18.91 13.18
C GLY A 200 -12.75 -18.11 11.88
N SER A 201 -13.40 -16.95 11.96
CA SER A 201 -13.63 -16.07 10.80
C SER A 201 -12.35 -15.66 10.09
N LEU A 202 -11.26 -15.41 10.84
CA LEU A 202 -9.97 -15.04 10.25
C LEU A 202 -9.34 -16.19 9.46
N ASN A 203 -9.42 -17.42 9.97
CA ASN A 203 -8.94 -18.61 9.25
C ASN A 203 -9.68 -18.79 7.93
N ASP A 204 -11.01 -18.64 7.92
CA ASP A 204 -11.82 -18.71 6.70
C ASP A 204 -11.46 -17.61 5.70
N MET A 205 -11.16 -16.41 6.17
CA MET A 205 -10.70 -15.31 5.33
C MET A 205 -9.33 -15.59 4.71
N ILE A 206 -8.39 -16.11 5.51
CA ILE A 206 -7.05 -16.50 5.03
C ILE A 206 -7.16 -17.61 3.97
N LYS A 207 -7.96 -18.65 4.21
CA LYS A 207 -8.19 -19.74 3.24
C LYS A 207 -8.77 -19.22 1.91
N LYS A 208 -9.70 -18.26 1.96
CA LYS A 208 -10.23 -17.59 0.77
C LYS A 208 -9.15 -16.79 0.03
N LEU A 209 -8.27 -16.08 0.74
CA LEU A 209 -7.14 -15.38 0.15
C LEU A 209 -6.13 -16.35 -0.47
N GLN A 210 -5.83 -17.46 0.20
CA GLN A 210 -4.95 -18.49 -0.33
C GLN A 210 -5.51 -19.05 -1.64
N THR A 211 -6.79 -19.42 -1.69
CA THR A 211 -7.40 -19.96 -2.92
C THR A 211 -7.27 -18.99 -4.11
N LYS A 212 -7.45 -17.68 -3.87
CA LYS A 212 -7.26 -16.64 -4.89
C LYS A 212 -5.78 -16.46 -5.28
N THR A 213 -4.89 -16.49 -4.29
CA THR A 213 -3.45 -16.30 -4.44
C THR A 213 -2.81 -17.47 -5.19
N GLN A 214 -3.18 -18.71 -4.86
CA GLN A 214 -2.71 -19.92 -5.53
C GLN A 214 -2.97 -19.88 -7.03
N TYR A 215 -4.18 -19.49 -7.42
CA TYR A 215 -4.54 -19.36 -8.82
C TYR A 215 -3.64 -18.34 -9.56
N LYS A 216 -3.24 -17.27 -8.88
CA LYS A 216 -2.49 -16.16 -9.48
C LYS A 216 -0.96 -16.37 -9.47
N TYR A 217 -0.42 -16.98 -8.41
CA TYR A 217 1.02 -17.01 -8.16
C TYR A 217 1.60 -18.42 -8.01
N LYS A 218 0.77 -19.47 -8.11
CA LYS A 218 1.17 -20.88 -7.93
C LYS A 218 1.89 -21.15 -6.59
N SER A 219 1.60 -20.36 -5.56
CA SER A 219 2.18 -20.54 -4.23
C SER A 219 1.59 -21.78 -3.53
N GLU A 220 2.40 -22.48 -2.73
CA GLU A 220 1.88 -23.56 -1.88
C GLU A 220 0.98 -22.99 -0.77
N ASN A 221 0.00 -23.77 -0.30
CA ASN A 221 -0.92 -23.40 0.81
C ASN A 221 -0.24 -23.28 2.19
N LYS A 222 1.09 -23.27 2.24
CA LYS A 222 1.88 -23.24 3.48
C LYS A 222 2.38 -21.85 3.85
N GLU A 223 2.08 -20.85 3.03
CA GLU A 223 2.51 -19.48 3.22
C GLU A 223 1.34 -18.52 3.46
N LEU A 224 1.61 -17.47 4.25
CA LEU A 224 0.72 -16.35 4.44
C LEU A 224 0.48 -15.65 3.09
N PRO A 225 -0.77 -15.51 2.63
CA PRO A 225 -1.09 -15.04 1.29
C PRO A 225 -1.03 -13.51 1.18
N TYR A 226 -0.91 -13.00 -0.05
CA TYR A 226 -1.18 -11.59 -0.36
C TYR A 226 -2.57 -11.19 0.14
N GLY A 227 -2.69 -10.00 0.71
CA GLY A 227 -3.95 -9.48 1.24
C GLY A 227 -4.08 -9.50 2.75
N ILE A 228 -3.13 -10.08 3.49
CA ILE A 228 -3.19 -10.12 4.97
C ILE A 228 -3.11 -8.72 5.60
N ASP A 229 -2.42 -7.78 4.95
CA ASP A 229 -2.38 -6.38 5.33
C ASP A 229 -3.71 -5.70 5.07
N GLU A 230 -4.38 -5.97 3.93
CA GLU A 230 -5.75 -5.47 3.75
C GLU A 230 -6.75 -6.09 4.73
N LEU A 231 -6.58 -7.36 5.16
CA LEU A 231 -7.41 -7.92 6.24
C LEU A 231 -7.25 -7.11 7.52
N PHE A 232 -6.01 -6.86 7.93
CA PHE A 232 -5.70 -6.05 9.11
C PHE A 232 -6.36 -4.66 9.03
N LEU A 233 -6.12 -3.95 7.93
CA LEU A 233 -6.62 -2.59 7.76
C LEU A 233 -8.16 -2.52 7.76
N ASN A 234 -8.84 -3.51 7.18
CA ASN A 234 -10.30 -3.47 7.00
C ASN A 234 -11.11 -4.15 8.10
N TYR A 235 -10.50 -5.01 8.93
CA TYR A 235 -11.17 -5.66 10.06
C TYR A 235 -10.74 -5.12 11.43
N TYR A 236 -9.61 -4.44 11.52
CA TYR A 236 -9.10 -3.89 12.78
C TYR A 236 -9.03 -2.37 12.74
N VAL A 237 -8.22 -1.82 11.83
CA VAL A 237 -7.94 -0.38 11.79
C VAL A 237 -9.16 0.43 11.38
N PHE A 238 -9.81 0.11 10.26
CA PHE A 238 -10.93 0.92 9.78
C PHE A 238 -12.17 0.83 10.69
N PRO A 239 -12.56 -0.35 11.21
CA PRO A 239 -13.59 -0.43 12.24
C PRO A 239 -13.25 0.42 13.48
N TYR A 240 -11.98 0.46 13.90
CA TYR A 240 -11.55 1.34 14.99
C TYR A 240 -11.71 2.83 14.64
N VAL A 241 -11.33 3.25 13.42
CA VAL A 241 -11.54 4.62 12.92
C VAL A 241 -13.02 5.01 13.01
N ILE A 242 -13.90 4.13 12.52
CA ILE A 242 -15.35 4.34 12.51
C ILE A 242 -15.92 4.39 13.94
N LYS A 243 -15.59 3.40 14.77
CA LYS A 243 -16.08 3.28 16.16
C LYS A 243 -15.68 4.48 17.02
N ASN A 244 -14.44 4.94 16.87
CA ASN A 244 -13.90 6.06 17.64
C ASN A 244 -14.16 7.43 16.98
N LYS A 245 -14.95 7.47 15.90
CA LYS A 245 -15.31 8.71 15.18
C LYS A 245 -14.09 9.53 14.75
N ILE A 246 -12.98 8.85 14.42
CA ILE A 246 -11.78 9.47 13.87
C ILE A 246 -12.14 10.05 12.50
N ARG A 247 -11.75 11.30 12.24
CA ARG A 247 -12.09 11.96 10.98
C ARG A 247 -11.14 11.46 9.90
N TYR A 248 -11.71 10.96 8.82
CA TYR A 248 -10.92 10.36 7.76
C TYR A 248 -11.14 11.01 6.40
N GLY A 249 -10.06 11.04 5.62
CA GLY A 249 -10.03 11.40 4.22
C GLY A 249 -9.80 10.14 3.39
N MET A 250 -10.38 10.12 2.19
CA MET A 250 -10.24 9.00 1.28
C MET A 250 -9.86 9.51 -0.10
N ARG A 251 -8.66 9.13 -0.55
CA ARG A 251 -8.21 9.33 -1.92
C ARG A 251 -8.76 8.19 -2.77
N THR A 252 -9.57 8.53 -3.77
CA THR A 252 -10.01 7.53 -4.76
C THR A 252 -9.12 7.62 -5.99
N GLU A 253 -8.38 6.55 -6.25
CA GLU A 253 -7.59 6.41 -7.46
C GLU A 253 -8.45 5.85 -8.60
N LEU A 254 -8.55 6.62 -9.68
CA LEU A 254 -9.24 6.23 -10.90
C LEU A 254 -8.33 5.33 -11.73
N PHE A 255 -8.83 4.19 -12.19
CA PHE A 255 -8.08 3.23 -12.99
C PHE A 255 -7.58 3.84 -14.32
N GLY A 256 -8.38 4.66 -14.98
CA GLY A 256 -7.96 5.41 -16.18
C GLY A 256 -6.81 6.38 -15.89
N SER A 257 -6.77 6.96 -14.68
CA SER A 257 -5.64 7.79 -14.23
C SER A 257 -4.38 6.94 -13.95
N ALA A 258 -4.55 5.74 -13.38
CA ALA A 258 -3.47 4.78 -13.17
C ALA A 258 -2.90 4.27 -14.50
N PHE A 259 -3.77 3.90 -15.44
CA PHE A 259 -3.41 3.41 -16.77
C PHE A 259 -2.74 4.50 -17.62
N THR A 260 -3.22 5.74 -17.58
CA THR A 260 -2.55 6.85 -18.28
C THR A 260 -1.18 7.17 -17.67
N ARG A 261 -1.01 7.07 -16.34
CA ARG A 261 0.30 7.19 -15.69
C ARG A 261 1.23 6.05 -16.09
N TYR A 262 0.73 4.83 -16.09
CA TYR A 262 1.45 3.63 -16.53
C TYR A 262 1.90 3.77 -17.99
N ALA A 263 0.97 4.05 -18.90
CA ALA A 263 1.29 4.25 -20.32
C ALA A 263 2.30 5.40 -20.53
N ARG A 264 2.26 6.48 -19.74
CA ARG A 264 3.27 7.55 -19.84
C ARG A 264 4.63 7.15 -19.29
N ALA A 265 4.68 6.28 -18.28
CA ALA A 265 5.90 5.80 -17.65
C ALA A 265 6.64 4.74 -18.49
N PHE A 266 5.91 3.89 -19.22
CA PHE A 266 6.50 2.70 -19.88
C PHE A 266 6.62 2.81 -21.41
N GLY A 267 6.20 3.92 -22.03
CA GLY A 267 6.39 4.21 -23.46
C GLY A 267 5.11 4.70 -24.14
N LYS A 268 5.21 5.54 -25.19
CA LYS A 268 4.04 6.16 -25.82
C LYS A 268 2.99 5.09 -26.18
N PRO A 269 1.82 5.07 -25.52
CA PRO A 269 0.74 4.18 -25.94
C PRO A 269 0.43 4.46 -27.40
N ASN A 270 0.09 3.43 -28.17
CA ASN A 270 -0.36 3.66 -29.53
C ASN A 270 -1.66 4.50 -29.50
N LYS A 271 -1.99 5.11 -30.64
CA LYS A 271 -3.14 6.02 -30.76
C LYS A 271 -4.45 5.40 -30.25
N GLN A 272 -4.60 4.08 -30.39
CA GLN A 272 -5.77 3.33 -29.94
C GLN A 272 -5.81 3.19 -28.42
N GLU A 273 -4.70 2.77 -27.79
CA GLU A 273 -4.57 2.68 -26.33
C GLU A 273 -4.82 4.03 -25.65
N TYR A 274 -4.26 5.11 -26.20
CA TYR A 274 -4.48 6.45 -25.67
C TYR A 274 -5.95 6.89 -25.79
N ARG A 275 -6.62 6.55 -26.90
CA ARG A 275 -8.04 6.84 -27.09
C ARG A 275 -8.90 6.11 -26.06
N ILE A 276 -8.63 4.82 -25.84
CA ILE A 276 -9.37 3.99 -24.88
C ILE A 276 -9.11 4.48 -23.45
N ALA A 277 -7.86 4.78 -23.08
CA ALA A 277 -7.53 5.33 -21.78
C ALA A 277 -8.27 6.64 -21.48
N LYS A 278 -8.36 7.54 -22.47
CA LYS A 278 -9.15 8.77 -22.36
C LYS A 278 -10.64 8.50 -22.21
N GLU A 279 -11.17 7.52 -22.93
CA GLU A 279 -12.58 7.15 -22.84
C GLU A 279 -12.92 6.54 -21.47
N LEU A 280 -12.05 5.66 -20.95
CA LEU A 280 -12.17 5.11 -19.60
C LEU A 280 -12.12 6.20 -18.54
N LEU A 281 -11.15 7.12 -18.63
CA LEU A 281 -11.04 8.24 -17.70
C LEU A 281 -12.30 9.13 -17.73
N LYS A 282 -12.81 9.45 -18.93
CA LYS A 282 -14.03 10.24 -19.08
C LYS A 282 -15.23 9.54 -18.44
N ARG A 283 -15.38 8.23 -18.65
CA ARG A 283 -16.46 7.43 -18.03
C ARG A 283 -16.32 7.38 -16.50
N GLU A 284 -15.09 7.26 -15.97
CA GLU A 284 -14.83 7.31 -14.53
C GLU A 284 -15.17 8.68 -13.92
N GLU A 285 -14.78 9.76 -14.59
CA GLU A 285 -15.13 11.12 -14.18
C GLU A 285 -16.65 11.30 -14.19
N GLU A 286 -17.35 10.85 -15.24
CA GLU A 286 -18.81 10.89 -15.33
C GLU A 286 -19.49 10.08 -14.21
N LEU A 287 -18.97 8.91 -13.86
CA LEU A 287 -19.50 8.09 -12.75
C LEU A 287 -19.26 8.76 -11.39
N TYR A 288 -18.15 9.46 -11.23
CA TYR A 288 -17.83 10.17 -10.01
C TYR A 288 -18.69 11.43 -9.83
N TYR A 289 -18.78 12.28 -10.86
CA TYR A 289 -19.52 13.54 -10.81
C TYR A 289 -21.04 13.36 -10.68
N ASN A 290 -21.58 12.23 -11.14
CA ASN A 290 -23.01 11.93 -11.04
C ASN A 290 -23.44 11.36 -9.67
N GLU A 291 -22.60 11.47 -8.62
CA GLU A 291 -22.82 10.95 -7.26
C GLU A 291 -23.39 9.53 -7.25
N TYR A 292 -22.58 8.46 -7.22
CA TYR A 292 -22.81 7.18 -6.47
C TYR A 292 -24.24 6.54 -6.40
N LYS A 293 -25.22 6.99 -7.18
CA LYS A 293 -26.66 6.72 -7.03
C LYS A 293 -27.09 5.59 -7.94
N ASP A 294 -26.35 5.37 -9.02
CA ASP A 294 -26.64 4.36 -10.03
C ASP A 294 -25.62 3.22 -9.93
N LYS A 295 -25.91 2.27 -9.03
CA LYS A 295 -25.08 1.07 -8.82
C LYS A 295 -24.95 0.24 -10.11
N ASP A 296 -25.95 0.26 -10.98
CA ASP A 296 -25.96 -0.50 -12.22
C ASP A 296 -24.99 0.08 -13.25
N LYS A 297 -24.92 1.41 -13.38
CA LYS A 297 -23.90 2.07 -14.21
C LYS A 297 -22.48 1.76 -13.77
N LEU A 298 -22.24 1.75 -12.45
CA LEU A 298 -20.92 1.42 -11.94
C LEU A 298 -20.58 -0.06 -12.14
N LYS A 299 -21.54 -0.97 -11.92
CA LYS A 299 -21.36 -2.40 -12.19
C LYS A 299 -20.99 -2.62 -13.66
N LYS A 300 -21.72 -2.00 -14.58
CA LYS A 300 -21.41 -2.04 -16.02
C LYS A 300 -20.02 -1.50 -16.34
N TYR A 301 -19.58 -0.43 -15.67
CA TYR A 301 -18.23 0.10 -15.83
C TYR A 301 -17.14 -0.90 -15.39
N VAL A 302 -17.34 -1.57 -14.24
CA VAL A 302 -16.41 -2.61 -13.78
C VAL A 302 -16.38 -3.78 -14.77
N GLU A 303 -17.54 -4.20 -15.29
CA GLU A 303 -17.63 -5.25 -16.32
C GLU A 303 -16.90 -4.84 -17.62
N ASP A 304 -17.10 -3.62 -18.10
CA ASP A 304 -16.40 -3.06 -19.26
C ASP A 304 -14.87 -3.01 -19.03
N LEU A 305 -14.45 -2.70 -17.80
CA LEU A 305 -13.05 -2.65 -17.40
C LEU A 305 -12.42 -4.04 -17.35
N ASP A 306 -13.10 -5.03 -16.80
CA ASP A 306 -12.63 -6.42 -16.75
C ASP A 306 -12.49 -7.01 -18.16
N ILE A 307 -13.46 -6.76 -19.05
CA ILE A 307 -13.38 -7.15 -20.47
C ILE A 307 -12.16 -6.49 -21.14
N PHE A 308 -11.91 -5.22 -20.85
CA PHE A 308 -10.75 -4.50 -21.36
C PHE A 308 -9.45 -5.12 -20.84
N LEU A 309 -9.31 -5.30 -19.53
CA LEU A 309 -8.10 -5.87 -18.91
C LEU A 309 -7.83 -7.27 -19.45
N HIS A 310 -8.86 -8.11 -19.63
CA HIS A 310 -8.70 -9.44 -20.19
C HIS A 310 -8.19 -9.43 -21.64
N LYS A 311 -8.68 -8.50 -22.47
CA LYS A 311 -8.18 -8.32 -23.86
C LYS A 311 -6.73 -7.85 -23.93
N PHE A 312 -6.27 -7.08 -22.94
CA PHE A 312 -4.93 -6.50 -22.92
C PHE A 312 -3.91 -7.31 -22.12
N LYS A 313 -4.33 -8.20 -21.21
CA LYS A 313 -3.46 -9.05 -20.39
C LYS A 313 -2.45 -9.84 -21.24
N ASN A 314 -2.90 -10.40 -22.36
CA ASN A 314 -2.06 -11.16 -23.29
C ASN A 314 -1.03 -10.31 -24.06
N LYS A 315 -1.12 -8.97 -24.02
CA LYS A 315 -0.13 -8.04 -24.60
C LYS A 315 0.79 -7.42 -23.55
N ILE A 316 0.27 -7.20 -22.35
CA ILE A 316 1.01 -6.54 -21.26
C ILE A 316 2.09 -7.46 -20.70
N ASP A 317 1.83 -8.76 -20.58
CA ASP A 317 2.80 -9.70 -19.99
C ASP A 317 4.10 -9.83 -20.83
N ASP A 318 4.03 -9.64 -22.16
CA ASP A 318 5.20 -9.72 -23.07
C ASP A 318 6.01 -8.41 -23.17
N GLU A 319 5.38 -7.24 -22.98
CA GLU A 319 6.05 -5.93 -23.10
C GLU A 319 6.55 -5.36 -21.75
N PHE A 320 6.08 -5.91 -20.62
CA PHE A 320 6.44 -5.45 -19.27
C PHE A 320 7.95 -5.58 -18.98
N ASP A 321 8.61 -6.63 -19.50
CA ASP A 321 10.05 -6.84 -19.30
C ASP A 321 10.91 -5.95 -20.22
N TYR A 322 10.37 -5.42 -21.31
CA TYR A 322 11.10 -4.56 -22.26
C TYR A 322 11.14 -3.08 -21.80
N GLY A 323 10.08 -2.59 -21.14
CA GLY A 323 9.92 -1.19 -20.73
C GLY A 323 10.91 -0.72 -19.66
N LEU A 324 11.41 -1.61 -18.81
CA LEU A 324 12.29 -1.28 -17.67
C LEU A 324 13.69 -0.76 -18.05
N LYS A 325 14.13 -0.93 -19.31
CA LYS A 325 15.46 -0.51 -19.80
C LYS A 325 15.52 0.94 -20.31
N LYS A 326 14.37 1.62 -20.53
CA LYS A 326 14.32 2.92 -21.24
C LYS A 326 13.98 4.15 -20.37
N PHE A 327 13.81 3.96 -19.06
CA PHE A 327 13.15 4.91 -18.15
C PHE A 327 13.96 6.19 -17.80
N ASP A 328 15.28 6.22 -17.97
CA ASP A 328 16.10 7.32 -17.43
C ASP A 328 16.03 8.66 -18.19
N LYS A 329 15.37 8.74 -19.35
CA LYS A 329 15.52 9.90 -20.26
C LYS A 329 14.49 11.05 -20.08
N HIS A 330 13.42 10.90 -19.29
CA HIS A 330 12.27 11.83 -19.37
C HIS A 330 11.69 12.31 -18.02
N LYS A 331 12.56 12.65 -17.04
CA LYS A 331 12.18 13.02 -15.67
C LYS A 331 11.39 14.35 -15.49
N GLU A 332 11.32 15.25 -16.46
CA GLU A 332 10.94 16.67 -16.21
C GLU A 332 9.48 17.10 -16.54
N GLN A 333 8.54 16.21 -16.92
CA GLN A 333 7.22 16.65 -17.43
C GLN A 333 5.98 16.35 -16.54
N PHE A 334 6.13 16.25 -15.22
CA PHE A 334 5.04 15.82 -14.32
C PHE A 334 4.39 16.99 -13.56
N LYS A 335 3.21 17.49 -13.99
CA LYS A 335 2.50 18.58 -13.26
C LYS A 335 0.96 18.53 -13.13
N SER A 336 0.24 17.46 -13.48
CA SER A 336 -1.18 17.38 -13.09
C SER A 336 -1.70 15.96 -12.92
N SER A 337 -2.19 15.66 -11.71
CA SER A 337 -2.96 14.44 -11.43
C SER A 337 -4.33 14.84 -10.89
N HIS A 338 -5.39 14.28 -11.46
CA HIS A 338 -6.77 14.42 -10.99
C HIS A 338 -7.00 13.37 -9.89
N ASN A 339 -6.50 13.63 -8.69
CA ASN A 339 -6.85 12.81 -7.53
C ASN A 339 -8.12 13.39 -6.90
N ILE A 340 -9.02 12.50 -6.47
CA ILE A 340 -10.25 12.95 -5.84
C ILE A 340 -10.25 12.59 -4.36
N PHE A 341 -10.43 13.61 -3.53
CA PHE A 341 -10.41 13.52 -2.08
C PHE A 341 -11.84 13.61 -1.54
N THR A 342 -12.29 12.56 -0.86
CA THR A 342 -13.60 12.53 -0.18
C THR A 342 -13.39 12.60 1.32
N ILE A 343 -14.10 13.51 1.99
CA ILE A 343 -14.05 13.63 3.46
C ILE A 343 -15.20 12.82 4.05
N GLY A 344 -14.88 11.83 4.88
CA GLY A 344 -15.85 11.11 5.68
C GLY A 344 -16.07 11.83 7.01
N LYS A 345 -17.29 12.33 7.24
CA LYS A 345 -17.83 12.53 8.58
C LYS A 345 -19.08 11.67 8.66
N LEU A 346 -19.06 10.60 9.46
CA LEU A 346 -20.30 9.90 9.79
C LEU A 346 -21.19 10.90 10.55
N LYS A 347 -22.21 11.42 9.87
CA LYS A 347 -23.35 12.02 10.56
C LYS A 347 -23.96 10.90 11.40
N SER A 348 -23.98 11.08 12.72
CA SER A 348 -24.65 10.15 13.62
C SER A 348 -26.09 9.96 13.14
N ARG A 349 -26.41 8.80 12.57
CA ARG A 349 -27.77 8.28 12.67
C ARG A 349 -27.84 7.68 14.08
N ILE A 350 -28.31 8.49 15.02
CA ILE A 350 -28.92 7.98 16.26
C ILE A 350 -30.29 7.43 15.86
#